data_AF-A0A495KIL9-F1
#
_entry.id   AF-A0A495KIL9-F1
#
_cell.length_a   1.000
_cell.length_b   1.000
_cell.length_c   1.000
_cell.angle_alpha   90.00
_cell.angle_beta   90.00
_cell.angle_gamma   90.00
#
_symmetry.space_group_name_H-M   'P 1'
#
loop_
_entity.id
_entity.type
_entity.pdbx_description
1 polymer ?
#
loop_
_entity_poly.entity_id
_entity_poly.type
_entity_poly.pdbx_seq_one_letter_code
_entity_poly.pdbx_strand_id
1 'polypeptide(L)'
;MKASSAFKKAIKTHLDKLAAEDELFAVTYKKENKNLDECCNYVMKCAKDGGSAGYSDDEVFGWAVHYYDEDDINDIKPVNGKVIINQSVELTEEEKEQAKAKAIERFIEEEKDKVKLDYKVELSDEDKAQAREKAIELAVEEAKTKMLQKKKAKAKAIATPAGVEGDAPEAKKEEEKVQGSLF
;
A
#
# COMPACT_ATOMS: atom_id res chain seq x y z
N MET A 1 49.58 -3.88 14.94
CA MET A 1 48.58 -2.78 14.94
C MET A 1 47.21 -3.41 14.92
N LYS A 2 46.25 -2.92 15.72
CA LYS A 2 44.93 -3.55 15.86
C LYS A 2 44.06 -3.26 14.63
N ALA A 3 43.21 -4.21 14.26
CA ALA A 3 42.17 -4.00 13.25
C ALA A 3 41.43 -2.68 13.49
N SER A 4 41.09 -1.97 12.41
CA SER A 4 40.33 -0.72 12.49
C SER A 4 39.08 -0.92 13.36
N SER A 5 38.80 0.01 14.28
CA SER A 5 37.64 -0.11 15.18
C SER A 5 36.33 -0.25 14.43
N ALA A 6 36.23 0.39 13.26
CA ALA A 6 35.09 0.25 12.35
C ALA A 6 34.95 -1.19 11.82
N PHE A 7 36.06 -1.88 11.51
CA PHE A 7 36.05 -3.21 10.90
C PHE A 7 35.56 -4.24 11.91
N LYS A 8 36.10 -4.18 13.13
CA LYS A 8 35.62 -5.00 14.24
C LYS A 8 34.13 -4.81 14.48
N LYS A 9 33.64 -3.56 14.42
CA LYS A 9 32.23 -3.25 14.62
C LYS A 9 31.35 -3.84 13.51
N ALA A 10 31.78 -3.75 12.25
CA ALA A 10 31.06 -4.33 11.11
C ALA A 10 30.95 -5.85 11.23
N ILE A 11 32.08 -6.54 11.45
CA ILE A 11 32.11 -7.99 11.67
C ILE A 11 31.22 -8.38 12.85
N LYS A 12 31.35 -7.69 13.99
CA LYS A 12 30.52 -7.97 15.16
C LYS A 12 29.03 -7.82 14.87
N THR A 13 28.63 -6.75 14.21
CA THR A 13 27.22 -6.49 13.90
C THR A 13 26.63 -7.59 13.01
N HIS A 14 27.40 -8.09 12.05
CA HIS A 14 26.97 -9.20 11.20
C HIS A 14 26.83 -10.51 11.99
N LEU A 15 27.83 -10.87 12.80
CA LEU A 15 27.81 -12.08 13.64
C LEU A 15 26.69 -12.04 14.68
N ASP A 16 26.42 -10.87 15.29
CA ASP A 16 25.32 -10.68 16.24
C ASP A 16 23.96 -10.90 15.58
N LYS A 17 23.78 -10.46 14.33
CA LYS A 17 22.57 -10.72 13.53
C LYS A 17 22.44 -12.22 13.24
N LEU A 18 23.52 -12.84 12.76
CA LEU A 18 23.52 -14.26 12.43
C LEU A 18 23.21 -15.13 13.66
N ALA A 19 23.78 -14.79 14.83
CA ALA A 19 23.51 -15.48 16.09
C ALA A 19 22.07 -15.24 16.62
N ALA A 20 21.37 -14.21 16.14
CA ALA A 20 19.96 -14.00 16.46
C ALA A 20 19.03 -14.82 15.56
N GLU A 21 19.46 -15.09 14.33
CA GLU A 21 18.69 -15.84 13.33
C GLU A 21 18.97 -17.35 13.39
N ASP A 22 20.22 -17.75 13.68
CA ASP A 22 20.68 -19.13 13.76
C ASP A 22 21.08 -19.51 15.20
N GLU A 23 20.26 -20.35 15.82
CA GLU A 23 20.47 -20.85 17.18
C GLU A 23 21.71 -21.74 17.32
N LEU A 24 22.07 -22.51 16.27
CA LEU A 24 23.26 -23.37 16.28
C LEU A 24 24.52 -22.52 16.25
N PHE A 25 24.52 -21.48 15.42
CA PHE A 25 25.60 -20.49 15.39
C PHE A 25 25.70 -19.72 16.71
N ALA A 26 24.59 -19.40 17.36
CA ALA A 26 24.61 -18.72 18.66
C ALA A 26 25.36 -19.53 19.75
N VAL A 27 25.33 -20.86 19.66
CA VAL A 27 26.07 -21.75 20.57
C VAL A 27 27.56 -21.69 20.28
N THR A 28 27.98 -21.72 19.01
CA THR A 28 29.40 -21.63 18.63
C THR A 28 29.97 -20.24 18.89
N TYR A 29 29.18 -19.19 18.68
CA TYR A 29 29.55 -17.80 18.94
C TYR A 29 29.82 -17.49 20.42
N LYS A 30 29.14 -18.19 21.34
CA LYS A 30 29.31 -18.04 22.80
C LYS A 30 30.49 -18.82 23.39
N LYS A 31 31.23 -19.59 22.59
CA LYS A 31 32.38 -20.35 23.07
C LYS A 31 33.49 -19.40 23.55
N GLU A 32 33.97 -19.57 24.79
CA GLU A 32 35.03 -18.73 25.36
C GLU A 32 36.38 -18.85 24.63
N ASN A 33 36.58 -19.93 23.87
CA ASN A 33 37.79 -20.16 23.07
C ASN A 33 37.82 -19.32 21.78
N LYS A 34 36.77 -18.54 21.48
CA LYS A 34 36.70 -17.73 20.27
C LYS A 34 36.67 -16.25 20.62
N ASN A 35 37.50 -15.47 19.92
CA ASN A 35 37.62 -14.02 20.11
C ASN A 35 37.43 -13.26 18.80
N LEU A 36 36.70 -12.14 18.87
CA LEU A 36 36.51 -11.23 17.75
C LEU A 36 37.83 -10.66 17.21
N ASP A 37 38.82 -10.42 18.07
CA ASP A 37 40.15 -9.95 17.66
C ASP A 37 40.87 -10.97 16.79
N GLU A 38 40.79 -12.26 17.13
CA GLU A 38 41.38 -13.35 16.36
C GLU A 38 40.60 -13.60 15.06
N CYS A 39 39.26 -13.55 15.12
CA CYS A 39 38.41 -13.56 13.94
C CYS A 39 38.84 -12.49 12.93
N CYS A 40 39.04 -11.24 13.38
CA CYS A 40 39.52 -10.17 12.50
C CYS A 40 40.91 -10.44 11.90
N ASN A 41 41.81 -11.06 12.67
CA ASN A 41 43.14 -11.43 12.18
C ASN A 41 43.06 -12.57 11.15
N TYR A 42 42.17 -13.55 11.36
CA TYR A 42 41.91 -14.64 10.42
C TYR A 42 41.38 -14.11 9.09
N VAL A 43 40.36 -13.25 9.15
CA VAL A 43 39.80 -12.59 7.96
C VAL A 43 40.87 -11.80 7.20
N MET A 44 41.75 -11.08 7.90
CA MET A 44 42.88 -10.38 7.26
C MET A 44 43.92 -11.34 6.67
N LYS A 45 44.14 -12.51 7.27
CA LYS A 45 45.01 -13.55 6.71
C LYS A 45 44.41 -14.09 5.41
N CYS A 46 43.12 -14.44 5.39
CA CYS A 46 42.43 -14.90 4.18
C CYS A 46 42.50 -13.86 3.06
N ALA A 47 42.25 -12.58 3.39
CA ALA A 47 42.37 -11.48 2.44
C ALA A 47 43.81 -11.31 1.91
N LYS A 48 44.82 -11.52 2.76
CA LYS A 48 46.22 -11.45 2.35
C LYS A 48 46.61 -12.63 1.45
N ASP A 49 46.17 -13.84 1.80
CA ASP A 49 46.46 -15.07 1.08
C ASP A 49 45.75 -15.06 -0.29
N GLY A 50 44.56 -14.46 -0.39
CA GLY A 50 43.83 -14.30 -1.64
C GLY A 50 44.40 -13.21 -2.58
N GLY A 51 45.36 -12.40 -2.13
CA GLY A 51 46.13 -11.49 -2.99
C GLY A 51 45.36 -10.33 -3.64
N SER A 52 44.09 -10.11 -3.26
CA SER A 52 43.26 -9.03 -3.81
C SER A 52 43.18 -7.83 -2.87
N ALA A 53 43.10 -6.63 -3.44
CA ALA A 53 43.06 -5.37 -2.67
C ALA A 53 41.67 -5.04 -2.09
N GLY A 54 40.64 -5.79 -2.45
CA GLY A 54 39.27 -5.62 -2.00
C GLY A 54 38.49 -6.92 -2.12
N TYR A 55 37.56 -7.12 -1.20
CA TYR A 55 36.67 -8.27 -1.10
C TYR A 55 35.25 -7.77 -0.86
N SER A 56 34.28 -8.56 -1.29
CA SER A 56 32.87 -8.31 -1.01
C SER A 56 32.53 -8.58 0.45
N ASP A 57 31.43 -7.99 0.92
CA ASP A 57 30.96 -8.17 2.30
C ASP A 57 30.66 -9.65 2.59
N ASP A 58 30.02 -10.36 1.65
CA ASP A 58 29.71 -11.80 1.78
C ASP A 58 30.96 -12.67 1.97
N GLU A 59 32.05 -12.40 1.24
CA GLU A 59 33.31 -13.14 1.39
C GLU A 59 33.94 -12.89 2.77
N VAL A 60 33.99 -11.61 3.16
CA VAL A 60 34.58 -11.18 4.43
C VAL A 60 33.80 -11.74 5.62
N PHE A 61 32.46 -11.69 5.54
CA PHE A 61 31.58 -12.24 6.56
C PHE A 61 31.58 -13.77 6.55
N GLY A 62 31.64 -14.41 5.39
CA GLY A 62 31.77 -15.86 5.27
C GLY A 62 33.00 -16.40 5.99
N TRP A 63 34.17 -15.74 5.84
CA TRP A 63 35.36 -16.11 6.60
C TRP A 63 35.20 -15.88 8.11
N ALA A 64 34.45 -14.84 8.51
CA ALA A 64 34.17 -14.60 9.91
C ALA A 64 33.28 -15.69 10.51
N VAL A 65 32.27 -16.16 9.79
CA VAL A 65 31.40 -17.27 10.20
C VAL A 65 32.18 -18.58 10.29
N HIS A 66 32.96 -18.89 9.25
CA HIS A 66 33.83 -20.08 9.23
C HIS A 66 34.78 -20.13 10.43
N TYR A 67 35.28 -18.98 10.90
CA TYR A 67 36.11 -18.94 12.10
C TYR A 67 35.42 -19.47 13.37
N TYR A 68 34.11 -19.24 13.53
CA TYR A 68 33.34 -19.71 14.69
C TYR A 68 32.81 -21.13 14.51
N ASP A 69 32.55 -21.56 13.27
CA ASP A 69 32.09 -22.92 12.98
C ASP A 69 33.21 -23.96 13.06
N GLU A 70 34.43 -23.62 12.62
CA GLU A 70 35.57 -24.54 12.69
C GLU A 70 36.33 -24.41 14.01
N ASP A 71 36.30 -25.45 14.84
CA ASP A 71 37.05 -25.52 16.11
C ASP A 71 38.57 -25.78 15.91
N ASP A 72 38.99 -26.23 14.71
CA ASP A 72 40.38 -26.58 14.38
C ASP A 72 41.26 -25.39 13.97
N ILE A 73 40.68 -24.19 13.79
CA ILE A 73 41.45 -22.99 13.45
C ILE A 73 42.18 -22.48 14.69
N ASN A 74 43.35 -23.05 14.93
CA ASN A 74 44.31 -22.65 15.96
C ASN A 74 45.58 -22.13 15.25
N ASP A 75 46.28 -21.15 15.84
CA ASP A 75 47.48 -20.46 15.28
C ASP A 75 47.20 -19.26 14.32
N ILE A 76 46.28 -18.36 14.70
CA ILE A 76 46.07 -17.12 13.94
C ILE A 76 47.17 -16.11 14.28
N LYS A 77 48.15 -15.98 13.38
CA LYS A 77 49.20 -14.98 13.52
C LYS A 77 48.64 -13.56 13.36
N PRO A 78 49.08 -12.61 14.19
CA PRO A 78 48.66 -11.22 14.06
C PRO A 78 49.13 -10.66 12.72
N VAL A 79 48.18 -10.30 11.86
CA VAL A 79 48.46 -9.65 10.58
C VAL A 79 48.45 -8.15 10.77
N ASN A 80 49.55 -7.49 10.43
CA ASN A 80 49.57 -6.02 10.36
C ASN A 80 49.04 -5.60 8.98
N GLY A 81 47.88 -4.94 8.96
CA GLY A 81 47.27 -4.38 7.75
C GLY A 81 46.37 -3.19 8.06
N LYS A 82 46.24 -2.28 7.09
CA LYS A 82 45.25 -1.20 7.15
C LYS A 82 44.00 -1.65 6.40
N VAL A 83 42.92 -1.91 7.14
CA VAL A 83 41.62 -2.22 6.54
C VAL A 83 40.85 -0.92 6.36
N ILE A 84 40.44 -0.66 5.12
CA ILE A 84 39.55 0.46 4.76
C ILE A 84 38.23 -0.18 4.35
N ILE A 85 37.17 0.20 5.05
CA ILE A 85 35.83 -0.30 4.77
C ILE A 85 35.18 0.73 3.88
N ASN A 86 34.92 0.36 2.63
CA ASN A 86 34.08 1.17 1.76
C ASN A 86 32.62 0.79 2.02
N GLN A 87 32.12 1.08 3.22
CA GLN A 87 30.72 0.86 3.55
C GLN A 87 29.91 1.98 2.87
N SER A 88 29.65 1.82 1.58
CA SER A 88 28.52 2.47 0.96
C SER A 88 27.30 1.95 1.69
N VAL A 89 26.66 2.81 2.46
CA VAL A 89 25.32 2.54 2.98
C VAL A 89 24.38 2.58 1.77
N GLU A 90 24.43 1.54 0.94
CA GLU A 90 23.31 1.15 0.11
C GLU A 90 22.26 0.71 1.10
N LEU A 91 21.45 1.67 1.52
CA LEU A 91 20.20 1.41 2.20
C LEU A 91 19.46 0.39 1.34
N THR A 92 19.49 -0.86 1.79
CA THR A 92 18.69 -1.98 1.31
C THR A 92 17.29 -1.45 1.05
N GLU A 93 16.82 -1.64 -0.19
CA GLU A 93 15.58 -1.04 -0.70
C GLU A 93 14.38 -1.33 0.22
N GLU A 94 14.39 -2.47 0.90
CA GLU A 94 13.36 -2.92 1.84
C GLU A 94 13.17 -2.02 3.07
N GLU A 95 14.24 -1.50 3.69
CA GLU A 95 14.11 -0.63 4.88
C GLU A 95 13.76 0.82 4.49
N LYS A 96 14.20 1.26 3.31
CA LYS A 96 13.81 2.55 2.74
C LYS A 96 12.33 2.58 2.36
N GLU A 97 11.80 1.51 1.78
CA GLU A 97 10.40 1.46 1.40
C GLU A 97 9.47 1.40 2.59
N GLN A 98 9.78 0.66 3.65
CA GLN A 98 8.92 0.64 4.84
C GLN A 98 8.89 2.02 5.55
N ALA A 99 10.04 2.71 5.64
CA ALA A 99 10.09 4.05 6.22
C ALA A 99 9.36 5.10 5.34
N LYS A 100 9.52 5.01 4.01
CA LYS A 100 8.83 5.90 3.06
C LYS A 100 7.33 5.62 3.03
N ALA A 101 6.90 4.35 2.98
CA ALA A 101 5.50 3.96 3.00
C ALA A 101 4.81 4.44 4.27
N LYS A 102 5.44 4.27 5.44
CA LYS A 102 4.89 4.74 6.72
C LYS A 102 4.82 6.27 6.83
N ALA A 103 5.75 6.99 6.21
CA ALA A 103 5.72 8.45 6.14
C ALA A 103 4.63 8.95 5.18
N ILE A 104 4.49 8.31 4.02
CA ILE A 104 3.46 8.63 3.01
C ILE A 104 2.07 8.29 3.52
N GLU A 105 1.89 7.15 4.18
CA GLU A 105 0.60 6.73 4.75
C GLU A 105 0.12 7.71 5.83
N ARG A 106 1.03 8.14 6.73
CA ARG A 106 0.72 9.17 7.73
C ARG A 106 0.34 10.50 7.10
N PHE A 107 1.03 10.91 6.04
CA PHE A 107 0.70 12.14 5.32
C PHE A 107 -0.66 12.04 4.61
N ILE A 108 -0.95 10.92 3.96
CA ILE A 108 -2.23 10.65 3.31
C ILE A 108 -3.37 10.62 4.34
N GLU A 109 -3.15 10.03 5.51
CA GLU A 109 -4.14 9.99 6.59
C GLU A 109 -4.41 11.40 7.15
N GLU A 110 -3.36 12.19 7.40
CA GLU A 110 -3.48 13.56 7.88
C GLU A 110 -4.18 14.48 6.86
N GLU A 111 -3.90 14.34 5.56
CA GLU A 111 -4.64 15.06 4.52
C GLU A 111 -6.09 14.57 4.39
N LYS A 112 -6.34 13.26 4.47
CA LYS A 112 -7.71 12.73 4.44
C LYS A 112 -8.53 13.26 5.61
N ASP A 113 -7.96 13.39 6.80
CA ASP A 113 -8.69 13.93 7.95
C ASP A 113 -8.88 15.44 7.88
N LYS A 114 -7.94 16.19 7.28
CA LYS A 114 -8.15 17.62 6.93
C LYS A 114 -9.27 17.77 5.89
N VAL A 115 -9.27 16.98 4.82
CA VAL A 115 -10.31 17.02 3.78
C VAL A 115 -11.68 16.57 4.32
N LYS A 116 -11.74 15.59 5.24
CA LYS A 116 -13.00 15.22 5.91
C LYS A 116 -13.52 16.32 6.83
N LEU A 117 -12.63 17.06 7.50
CA LEU A 117 -13.00 18.22 8.31
C LEU A 117 -13.49 19.38 7.44
N ASP A 118 -12.82 19.63 6.31
CA ASP A 118 -13.21 20.66 5.34
C ASP A 118 -14.51 20.30 4.59
N TYR A 119 -14.80 19.00 4.39
CA TYR A 119 -16.08 18.51 3.85
C TYR A 119 -17.15 18.31 4.92
N LYS A 120 -16.94 18.75 6.15
CA LYS A 120 -18.06 18.95 7.08
C LYS A 120 -18.83 20.19 6.61
N VAL A 121 -19.61 20.02 5.55
CA VAL A 121 -20.70 20.92 5.21
C VAL A 121 -21.66 20.84 6.38
N GLU A 122 -21.50 21.75 7.33
CA GLU A 122 -22.53 22.06 8.30
C GLU A 122 -23.69 22.67 7.51
N LEU A 123 -24.55 21.81 6.92
CA LEU A 123 -25.86 22.27 6.50
C LEU A 123 -26.48 22.89 7.75
N SER A 124 -26.77 24.18 7.64
CA SER A 124 -27.52 24.93 8.64
C SER A 124 -28.76 24.12 9.01
N ASP A 125 -29.19 24.18 10.27
CA ASP A 125 -30.44 23.54 10.67
C ASP A 125 -31.63 24.03 9.82
N GLU A 126 -31.52 25.24 9.25
CA GLU A 126 -32.46 25.78 8.27
C GLU A 126 -32.40 25.04 6.92
N ASP A 127 -31.22 24.67 6.41
CA ASP A 127 -31.10 23.94 5.15
C ASP A 127 -31.64 22.50 5.29
N LYS A 128 -31.42 21.88 6.46
CA LYS A 128 -32.00 20.56 6.77
C LYS A 128 -33.52 20.64 6.95
N ALA A 129 -34.03 21.72 7.53
CA ALA A 129 -35.47 21.96 7.67
C ALA A 129 -36.11 22.20 6.30
N GLN A 130 -35.51 23.03 5.45
CA GLN A 130 -35.99 23.31 4.10
C GLN A 130 -35.97 22.06 3.20
N ALA A 131 -34.94 21.21 3.32
CA ALA A 131 -34.89 19.95 2.59
C ALA A 131 -36.01 18.97 3.02
N ARG A 132 -36.34 18.94 4.32
CA ARG A 132 -37.45 18.13 4.85
C ARG A 132 -38.81 18.69 4.43
N GLU A 133 -38.98 20.01 4.48
CA GLU A 133 -40.22 20.69 4.10
C GLU A 133 -40.52 20.52 2.61
N LYS A 134 -39.51 20.70 1.74
CA LYS A 134 -39.64 20.45 0.30
C LYS A 134 -39.97 18.99 -0.01
N ALA A 135 -39.38 18.04 0.71
CA ALA A 135 -39.69 16.62 0.54
C ALA A 135 -41.14 16.28 0.97
N ILE A 136 -41.63 16.89 2.06
CA ILE A 136 -43.01 16.73 2.52
C ILE A 136 -43.98 17.36 1.53
N GLU A 137 -43.70 18.56 1.02
CA GLU A 137 -44.55 19.23 0.04
C GLU A 137 -44.65 18.46 -1.27
N LEU A 138 -43.52 17.94 -1.77
CA LEU A 138 -43.50 17.09 -2.96
C LEU A 138 -44.33 15.81 -2.75
N ALA A 139 -44.20 15.15 -1.60
CA ALA A 139 -45.00 13.97 -1.28
C ALA A 139 -46.49 14.29 -1.18
N VAL A 140 -46.86 15.48 -0.68
CA VAL A 140 -48.24 15.95 -0.60
C VAL A 140 -48.81 16.28 -1.98
N GLU A 141 -48.04 16.93 -2.85
CA GLU A 141 -48.42 17.18 -4.26
C GLU A 141 -48.60 15.87 -5.04
N GLU A 142 -47.67 14.92 -4.90
CA GLU A 142 -47.80 13.60 -5.50
C GLU A 142 -49.02 12.83 -4.97
N ALA A 143 -49.31 12.94 -3.68
CA ALA A 143 -50.51 12.33 -3.09
C ALA A 143 -51.80 12.99 -3.62
N LYS A 144 -51.83 14.32 -3.75
CA LYS A 144 -52.96 15.08 -4.31
C LYS A 144 -53.22 14.70 -5.78
N THR A 145 -52.17 14.62 -6.59
CA THR A 145 -52.28 14.22 -8.00
C THR A 145 -52.74 12.78 -8.15
N LYS A 146 -52.20 11.84 -7.35
CA LYS A 146 -52.68 10.45 -7.28
C LYS A 146 -54.14 10.35 -6.83
N MET A 147 -54.55 11.14 -5.83
CA MET A 147 -55.94 11.20 -5.37
C MET A 147 -56.88 11.74 -6.46
N LEU A 148 -56.46 12.76 -7.22
CA LEU A 148 -57.24 13.32 -8.32
C LEU A 148 -57.36 12.33 -9.50
N GLN A 149 -56.29 11.62 -9.82
CA GLN A 149 -56.32 10.54 -10.81
C GLN A 149 -57.21 9.38 -10.36
N LYS A 150 -57.16 8.99 -9.08
CA LYS A 150 -58.04 7.96 -8.50
C LYS A 150 -59.50 8.39 -8.50
N LYS A 151 -59.81 9.67 -8.26
CA LYS A 151 -61.16 10.24 -8.41
C LYS A 151 -61.64 10.23 -9.86
N LYS A 152 -60.78 10.60 -10.82
CA LYS A 152 -61.10 10.51 -12.27
C LYS A 152 -61.32 9.07 -12.73
N ALA A 153 -60.51 8.12 -12.25
CA ALA A 153 -60.68 6.69 -12.52
C ALA A 153 -61.99 6.14 -11.92
N LYS A 154 -62.35 6.56 -10.68
CA LYS A 154 -63.62 6.17 -10.04
C LYS A 154 -64.84 6.79 -10.73
N ALA A 155 -64.74 8.03 -11.24
CA ALA A 155 -65.79 8.66 -12.03
C ALA A 155 -65.97 7.97 -13.40
N LYS A 156 -64.87 7.53 -14.03
CA LYS A 156 -64.92 6.79 -15.30
C LYS A 156 -65.48 5.38 -15.14
N ALA A 157 -65.31 4.74 -13.99
CA ALA A 157 -65.88 3.42 -13.69
C ALA A 157 -67.37 3.44 -13.31
N ILE A 158 -67.95 4.60 -12.96
CA ILE A 158 -69.38 4.75 -12.63
C ILE A 158 -70.22 5.10 -13.87
N ALA A 159 -69.59 5.59 -14.95
CA ALA A 159 -70.26 5.97 -16.19
C ALA A 159 -70.08 4.94 -17.31
N THR A 160 -70.57 3.71 -17.12
CA THR A 160 -71.01 2.85 -18.23
C THR A 160 -71.84 1.68 -17.66
N PRO A 161 -73.09 1.52 -18.12
CA PRO A 161 -73.29 0.47 -19.13
C PRO A 161 -74.25 0.87 -20.28
N ALA A 162 -74.15 0.09 -21.37
CA ALA A 162 -74.97 0.09 -22.58
C ALA A 162 -74.75 1.30 -23.52
N GLY A 163 -74.58 1.17 -24.84
CA GLY A 163 -74.68 0.09 -25.82
C GLY A 163 -74.57 0.79 -27.19
N VAL A 164 -73.77 0.26 -28.13
CA VAL A 164 -74.24 -0.36 -29.40
C VAL A 164 -74.37 0.63 -30.59
N GLU A 165 -73.64 0.28 -31.67
CA GLU A 165 -73.84 0.55 -33.12
C GLU A 165 -73.82 2.01 -33.65
N GLY A 166 -72.86 2.34 -34.52
CA GLY A 166 -73.05 2.46 -35.99
C GLY A 166 -72.84 3.94 -36.34
N ASP A 167 -72.35 4.44 -37.46
CA ASP A 167 -72.09 3.97 -38.82
C ASP A 167 -71.21 5.08 -39.45
N ALA A 168 -70.23 4.75 -40.28
CA ALA A 168 -69.54 5.69 -41.18
C ALA A 168 -70.27 5.70 -42.55
N PRO A 169 -69.92 6.48 -43.63
CA PRO A 169 -68.78 7.39 -43.85
C PRO A 169 -69.08 8.67 -44.73
N GLU A 170 -67.99 9.40 -45.05
CA GLU A 170 -67.69 10.20 -46.28
C GLU A 170 -68.29 11.62 -46.47
N ALA A 171 -67.61 12.65 -47.03
CA ALA A 171 -66.43 12.71 -47.91
C ALA A 171 -65.79 14.13 -47.97
N LYS A 172 -64.51 14.18 -48.40
CA LYS A 172 -63.82 15.11 -49.37
C LYS A 172 -62.30 15.09 -49.09
N LYS A 173 -61.49 14.34 -49.87
CA LYS A 173 -60.67 14.76 -51.05
C LYS A 173 -59.91 16.07 -50.77
N GLU A 174 -58.58 16.13 -50.70
CA GLU A 174 -57.51 15.81 -51.68
C GLU A 174 -56.24 15.41 -50.87
N GLU A 175 -55.59 14.23 -51.01
CA GLU A 175 -54.62 13.78 -52.04
C GLU A 175 -53.74 14.90 -52.65
N GLU A 176 -52.44 14.79 -52.91
CA GLU A 176 -51.36 13.85 -52.66
C GLU A 176 -50.15 14.48 -53.38
N LYS A 177 -48.96 14.49 -52.78
CA LYS A 177 -47.66 14.14 -53.42
C LYS A 177 -46.52 14.37 -52.42
N VAL A 178 -45.95 13.34 -51.79
CA VAL A 178 -45.14 12.23 -52.32
C VAL A 178 -43.69 12.63 -52.56
N GLN A 179 -42.85 11.96 -51.78
CA GLN A 179 -41.48 11.52 -52.01
C GLN A 179 -40.35 12.55 -52.07
N GLY A 180 -39.39 12.33 -51.18
CA GLY A 180 -38.05 12.05 -51.67
C GLY A 180 -36.93 12.45 -50.72
N SER A 181 -36.06 11.46 -50.48
CA SER A 181 -34.61 11.59 -50.25
C SER A 181 -34.11 11.56 -48.80
N LEU A 182 -33.46 10.42 -48.49
CA LEU A 182 -32.15 10.25 -47.82
C LEU A 182 -31.89 11.16 -46.60
N PHE A 183 -31.69 10.63 -45.39
CA PHE A 183 -30.55 9.81 -44.97
C PHE A 183 -30.80 9.31 -43.53
#